data_AF-A0A816P1B5-F1
#
_entry.id   AF-A0A816P1B5-F1
#
_cell.length_a   1.000
_cell.length_b   1.000
_cell.length_c   1.000
_cell.angle_alpha   90.00
_cell.angle_beta   90.00
_cell.angle_gamma   90.00
#
_symmetry.space_group_name_H-M   'P 1'
#
loop_
_entity.id
_entity.type
_entity.pdbx_description
1 polymer ?
#
loop_
_entity_poly.entity_id
_entity_poly.type
_entity_poly.pdbx_seq_one_letter_code
_entity_poly.pdbx_strand_id
1 'polypeptide(L)'
;MYFLCINFSAALVCLAEMEFLGTRSYFMKTILEKKYALPHLAIDAVAAHFLRFRRETKVMPVIWHQTLLAFVQRYSHELRKEDKKTLTSLKNQNHELV
;
A
#
# COMPACT_ATOMS: atom_id res chain seq x y z
N MET A 1 17.81 10.72 -12.46
CA MET A 1 17.08 9.91 -11.45
C MET A 1 15.62 10.36 -11.25
N TYR A 2 15.24 11.62 -11.52
CA TYR A 2 13.84 12.10 -11.36
C TYR A 2 12.83 11.57 -12.41
N PHE A 3 13.27 11.32 -13.65
CA PHE A 3 12.39 10.86 -14.73
C PHE A 3 11.83 9.44 -14.50
N LEU A 4 12.60 8.57 -13.84
CA LEU A 4 12.18 7.20 -13.52
C LEU A 4 11.11 7.19 -12.41
N CYS A 5 11.23 8.08 -11.42
CA CYS A 5 10.29 8.18 -10.31
C CYS A 5 8.87 8.59 -10.74
N ILE A 6 8.73 9.46 -11.76
CA ILE A 6 7.41 9.88 -12.28
C ILE A 6 6.68 8.70 -12.93
N ASN A 7 7.37 7.90 -13.74
CA ASN A 7 6.79 6.75 -14.41
C ASN A 7 6.36 5.67 -13.40
N PHE A 8 7.18 5.39 -12.38
CA PHE A 8 6.82 4.46 -11.30
C PHE A 8 5.68 4.99 -10.41
N SER A 9 5.66 6.29 -10.14
CA SER A 9 4.58 6.94 -9.39
C SER A 9 3.24 6.83 -10.12
N ALA A 10 3.21 7.13 -11.43
CA ALA A 10 2.01 7.01 -12.25
C ALA A 10 1.51 5.56 -12.32
N ALA A 11 2.41 4.59 -12.53
CA ALA A 11 2.07 3.18 -12.52
C ALA A 11 1.49 2.72 -11.17
N LEU A 12 2.05 3.21 -10.05
CA LEU A 12 1.57 2.87 -8.71
C LEU A 12 0.16 3.40 -8.44
N VAL A 13 -0.13 4.64 -8.88
CA VAL A 13 -1.47 5.23 -8.78
C VAL A 13 -2.48 4.44 -9.62
N CYS A 14 -2.15 4.13 -10.88
CA CYS A 14 -3.03 3.31 -11.73
C CYS A 14 -3.30 1.93 -11.11
N LEU A 15 -2.28 1.28 -10.55
CA LEU A 15 -2.44 0.00 -9.86
C LEU A 15 -3.33 0.10 -8.61
N ALA A 16 -3.26 1.23 -7.90
CA ALA A 16 -4.02 1.51 -6.68
C ALA A 16 -5.51 1.79 -6.95
N GLU A 17 -5.85 2.38 -8.09
CA GLU A 17 -7.23 2.71 -8.46
C GLU A 17 -8.02 1.49 -8.95
N MET A 18 -7.37 0.61 -9.72
CA MET A 18 -7.98 -0.60 -10.29
C MET A 18 -8.45 -1.60 -9.21
N GLU A 19 -9.24 -2.62 -9.60
CA GLU A 19 -9.85 -3.62 -8.68
C GLU A 19 -8.81 -4.39 -7.84
N PHE A 20 -9.15 -5.31 -6.93
CA PHE A 20 -8.11 -6.07 -6.24
C PHE A 20 -7.73 -7.37 -6.96
N LEU A 21 -6.44 -7.60 -7.23
CA LEU A 21 -5.90 -8.90 -7.66
C LEU A 21 -4.58 -9.17 -6.94
N GLY A 22 -4.37 -10.40 -6.45
CA GLY A 22 -3.17 -10.78 -5.68
C GLY A 22 -1.85 -10.50 -6.41
N THR A 23 -1.81 -10.67 -7.73
CA THR A 23 -0.64 -10.38 -8.58
C THR A 23 -0.26 -8.89 -8.55
N ARG A 24 -1.22 -7.98 -8.36
CA ARG A 24 -0.94 -6.54 -8.30
C ARG A 24 -0.34 -6.10 -6.97
N SER A 25 -0.70 -6.77 -5.87
CA SER A 25 -0.01 -6.55 -4.58
C SER A 25 1.48 -6.86 -4.66
N TYR A 26 1.88 -7.84 -5.48
CA TYR A 26 3.28 -8.16 -5.74
C TYR A 26 4.01 -7.04 -6.49
N PHE A 27 3.40 -6.48 -7.54
CA PHE A 27 3.97 -5.34 -8.26
C PHE A 27 4.07 -4.09 -7.38
N MET A 28 3.03 -3.78 -6.61
CA MET A 28 3.06 -2.69 -5.63
C MET A 28 4.19 -2.89 -4.61
N LYS A 29 4.33 -4.10 -4.06
CA LYS A 29 5.42 -4.43 -3.13
C LYS A 29 6.78 -4.15 -3.75
N THR A 30 6.99 -4.62 -4.98
CA THR A 30 8.27 -4.43 -5.68
C THR A 30 8.58 -2.95 -5.86
N ILE A 31 7.60 -2.11 -6.22
CA ILE A 31 7.78 -0.66 -6.37
C ILE A 31 8.12 0.00 -5.02
N LEU A 32 7.40 -0.37 -3.95
CA LEU A 32 7.61 0.15 -2.60
C LEU A 32 8.99 -0.27 -2.03
N GLU A 33 9.44 -1.48 -2.33
CA GLU A 33 10.74 -2.02 -1.91
C GLU A 33 11.94 -1.32 -2.58
N LYS A 34 11.74 -0.65 -3.72
CA LYS A 34 12.81 0.15 -4.36
C LYS A 34 13.16 1.43 -3.58
N LYS A 35 12.44 1.75 -2.50
CA LYS A 35 12.71 2.87 -1.56
C LYS A 35 12.78 4.25 -2.18
N TYR A 36 12.18 4.46 -3.36
CA TYR A 36 12.11 5.78 -3.98
C TYR A 36 11.34 6.77 -3.11
N ALA A 37 11.76 8.04 -3.16
CA ALA A 37 10.93 9.14 -2.66
C ALA A 37 9.71 9.24 -3.58
N LEU A 38 8.56 8.80 -3.09
CA LEU A 38 7.30 8.87 -3.83
C LEU A 38 6.66 10.24 -3.62
N PRO A 39 6.04 10.84 -4.65
CA PRO A 39 5.21 12.02 -4.47
C PRO A 39 4.06 11.76 -3.49
N HIS A 40 3.69 12.75 -2.69
CA HIS A 40 2.58 12.65 -1.72
C HIS A 40 1.29 12.11 -2.35
N LEU A 41 0.97 12.52 -3.59
CA LEU A 41 -0.19 12.02 -4.33
C LEU A 41 -0.20 10.48 -4.49
N ALA A 42 0.96 9.87 -4.75
CA ALA A 42 1.06 8.43 -4.87
C ALA A 42 0.93 7.72 -3.52
N ILE A 43 1.45 8.33 -2.46
CA ILE A 43 1.30 7.82 -1.09
C ILE A 43 -0.18 7.85 -0.68
N ASP A 44 -0.87 8.96 -0.97
CA ASP A 44 -2.30 9.12 -0.70
C ASP A 44 -3.14 8.11 -1.50
N ALA A 45 -2.83 7.90 -2.77
CA ALA A 45 -3.51 6.89 -3.60
C ALA A 45 -3.33 5.47 -3.05
N VAL A 46 -2.12 5.10 -2.61
CA VAL A 46 -1.84 3.80 -2.00
C VAL A 46 -2.53 3.66 -0.64
N ALA A 47 -2.53 4.71 0.18
CA ALA A 47 -3.27 4.71 1.44
C ALA A 47 -4.77 4.52 1.19
N ALA A 48 -5.35 5.26 0.24
CA ALA A 48 -6.74 5.11 -0.17
C ALA A 48 -7.06 3.69 -0.67
N HIS A 49 -6.15 3.07 -1.44
CA HIS A 49 -6.29 1.68 -1.86
C HIS A 49 -6.45 0.73 -0.66
N PHE A 50 -5.55 0.80 0.32
CA PHE A 50 -5.64 -0.06 1.51
C PHE A 50 -6.85 0.24 2.39
N LEU A 51 -7.25 1.51 2.50
CA LEU A 51 -8.43 1.91 3.28
C LEU A 51 -9.75 1.34 2.74
N ARG A 52 -9.84 1.03 1.44
CA ARG A 52 -11.02 0.35 0.84
C ARG A 52 -11.29 -1.02 1.48
N PHE A 53 -10.25 -1.71 1.93
CA PHE A 53 -10.35 -3.03 2.55
C PHE A 53 -10.74 -2.96 4.04
N ARG A 54 -10.92 -1.78 4.63
CA ARG A 54 -11.34 -1.65 6.04
C ARG A 54 -12.67 -2.33 6.36
N ARG A 55 -13.56 -2.40 5.38
CA ARG A 55 -14.88 -3.04 5.52
C ARG A 55 -14.94 -4.41 4.84
N GLU A 56 -13.83 -4.89 4.28
CA GLU A 56 -13.78 -6.21 3.66
C GLU A 56 -13.73 -7.28 4.75
N THR A 57 -14.58 -8.29 4.62
CA THR A 57 -14.68 -9.40 5.59
C THR A 57 -13.92 -10.64 5.13
N LYS A 58 -13.45 -10.65 3.89
CA LYS A 58 -12.62 -11.71 3.33
C LYS A 58 -11.22 -11.71 3.93
N VAL A 59 -10.65 -12.91 4.08
CA VAL A 59 -9.25 -13.09 4.44
C VAL A 59 -8.39 -12.61 3.27
N MET A 60 -7.55 -11.60 3.52
CA MET A 60 -6.64 -11.07 2.52
C MET A 60 -5.42 -11.98 2.38
N PRO A 61 -4.84 -12.12 1.18
CA PRO A 61 -3.69 -12.99 0.98
C PRO A 61 -2.46 -12.43 1.71
N VAL A 62 -1.54 -13.31 2.15
CA VAL A 62 -0.31 -12.93 2.89
C VAL A 62 0.50 -11.85 2.18
N ILE A 63 0.58 -11.90 0.84
CA ILE A 63 1.28 -10.88 0.06
C ILE A 63 0.71 -9.47 0.28
N TRP A 64 -0.61 -9.35 0.45
CA TRP A 64 -1.26 -8.06 0.73
C TRP A 64 -0.82 -7.49 2.07
N HIS A 65 -0.79 -8.32 3.12
CA HIS A 65 -0.31 -7.93 4.44
C HIS A 65 1.17 -7.52 4.41
N GLN A 66 1.99 -8.24 3.64
CA GLN A 66 3.40 -7.87 3.45
C GLN A 66 3.56 -6.53 2.73
N THR A 67 2.78 -6.27 1.68
CA THR A 67 2.79 -4.99 0.96
C THR A 67 2.33 -3.85 1.87
N LEU A 68 1.27 -4.04 2.65
CA LEU A 68 0.78 -3.07 3.64
C LEU A 68 1.85 -2.77 4.69
N LEU A 69 2.53 -3.80 5.21
CA LEU A 69 3.58 -3.63 6.20
C LEU A 69 4.75 -2.82 5.65
N ALA A 70 5.22 -3.15 4.44
CA ALA A 70 6.30 -2.41 3.77
C ALA A 70 5.93 -0.94 3.56
N PHE A 71 4.68 -0.67 3.14
CA PHE A 71 4.16 0.68 2.97
C PHE A 71 4.14 1.47 4.29
N VAL A 72 3.52 0.91 5.33
CA VAL A 72 3.40 1.57 6.64
C VAL A 72 4.77 1.80 7.25
N GLN A 73 5.67 0.82 7.22
CA GLN A 73 7.03 0.97 7.77
C GLN A 73 7.80 2.08 7.06
N ARG A 74 7.71 2.17 5.73
CA ARG A 74 8.53 3.09 4.94
C ARG A 74 7.99 4.51 4.87
N TYR A 75 6.68 4.68 4.77
CA TYR A 75 6.02 5.97 4.58
C TYR A 75 5.29 6.44 5.85
N SER A 76 5.56 5.85 7.02
CA SER A 76 4.91 6.19 8.30
C SER A 76 4.97 7.66 8.72
N HIS A 77 6.00 8.38 8.27
CA HIS A 77 6.21 9.81 8.55
C HIS A 77 5.48 10.73 7.58
N GLU A 78 5.13 10.22 6.40
CA GLU A 78 4.44 10.97 5.33
C GLU A 78 2.92 10.77 5.36
N LEU A 79 2.42 9.86 6.20
CA LEU A 79 0.99 9.57 6.36
C LEU A 79 0.32 10.47 7.41
N ARG A 80 -0.93 10.84 7.15
CA ARG A 80 -1.80 11.51 8.13
C ARG A 80 -2.02 10.63 9.37
N LYS A 81 -2.12 11.25 10.54
CA LYS A 81 -2.27 10.52 11.84
C LYS A 81 -3.51 9.62 11.88
N GLU A 82 -4.60 10.06 11.27
CA GLU A 82 -5.87 9.33 11.17
C GLU A 82 -5.79 8.09 10.27
N ASP A 83 -5.21 8.25 9.08
CA ASP A 83 -4.99 7.16 8.12
C ASP A 83 -4.04 6.13 8.73
N LYS A 84 -2.97 6.58 9.41
CA LYS A 84 -2.01 5.70 10.09
C LYS A 84 -2.67 4.80 11.13
N LYS A 85 -3.57 5.33 11.97
CA LYS A 85 -4.30 4.52 12.96
C LYS A 85 -5.15 3.46 12.27
N THR A 86 -5.85 3.84 11.21
CA THR A 86 -6.70 2.93 10.45
C THR A 86 -5.88 1.85 9.77
N LEU A 87 -4.82 2.21 9.03
CA LEU A 87 -3.91 1.27 8.37
C LEU A 87 -3.23 0.31 9.37
N THR A 88 -2.88 0.79 10.56
CA THR A 88 -2.31 -0.05 11.62
C THR A 88 -3.34 -1.04 12.16
N SER A 89 -4.62 -0.66 12.25
CA SER A 89 -5.68 -1.60 12.63
C SER A 89 -5.92 -2.67 11.57
N LEU A 90 -5.72 -2.36 10.28
CA LEU A 90 -5.82 -3.34 9.18
C LEU A 90 -4.70 -4.38 9.22
N LYS A 91 -3.50 -4.01 9.70
CA LYS A 91 -2.43 -4.98 9.96
C LYS A 91 -2.87 -6.05 10.95
N ASN A 92 -3.71 -5.69 11.92
CA ASN A 92 -4.16 -6.57 13.00
C ASN A 92 -5.43 -7.37 12.63
N GLN A 93 -6.00 -7.18 11.43
CA GLN A 93 -7.07 -8.05 10.95
C GLN A 93 -6.50 -9.46 10.70
N ASN A 94 -6.86 -10.37 11.61
CA ASN A 94 -6.72 -11.83 11.58
C ASN A 94 -5.60 -12.38 10.70
N HIS A 95 -4.39 -12.42 11.26
CA HIS A 95 -3.38 -13.39 10.87
C HIS A 95 -3.63 -14.67 11.68
N GLU A 96 -4.48 -15.59 11.21
CA GLU A 96 -4.70 -16.87 11.90
C GLU A 96 -3.59 -17.90 11.59
N LEU A 97 -2.58 -17.53 10.78
CA LEU A 97 -1.47 -18.41 10.39
C LEU A 97 -0.13 -17.69 10.29
N VAL A 98 0.33 -17.05 11.38
CA VAL A 98 1.75 -17.04 11.80
C VAL A 98 1.81 -17.02 13.31
#